data_AF-A0A7V6UBP1-F1
#
_entry.id   AF-A0A7V6UBP1-F1
#
_cell.length_a   1.000
_cell.length_b   1.000
_cell.length_c   1.000
_cell.angle_alpha   90.00
_cell.angle_beta   90.00
_cell.angle_gamma   90.00
#
_symmetry.space_group_name_H-M   'P 1'
#
loop_
_entity.id
_entity.type
_entity.pdbx_description
1 polymer ?
#
loop_
_entity_poly.entity_id
_entity_poly.type
_entity_poly.pdbx_seq_one_letter_code
_entity_poly.pdbx_strand_id
1 'polypeptide(L)' 'MIRIGLVGAGRMGKVHYDAYKSIPDVKVVAAADVDIENARKRLNDPEVVFYDNVDLMLEKEN' A
#
# COMPACT_ATOMS: atom_id res chain seq x y z
N MET A 1 9.48 -14.29 -0.08
CA MET A 1 8.62 -13.15 0.29
C MET A 1 8.46 -12.19 -0.87
N ILE A 2 7.23 -12.03 -1.37
CA ILE A 2 6.88 -11.04 -2.40
C ILE A 2 6.43 -9.75 -1.70
N ARG A 3 7.07 -8.62 -2.05
CA ARG A 3 6.73 -7.29 -1.56
C ARG A 3 5.75 -6.63 -2.55
N ILE A 4 4.65 -6.09 -2.05
CA ILE A 4 3.59 -5.47 -2.85
C ILE A 4 3.56 -3.97 -2.59
N GLY A 5 3.61 -3.18 -3.66
CA GLY A 5 3.22 -1.77 -3.67
C GLY A 5 1.78 -1.64 -4.16
N LEU A 6 0.95 -0.87 -3.44
CA LEU A 6 -0.41 -0.52 -3.87
C LEU A 6 -0.42 0.86 -4.53
N VAL A 7 -1.08 1.01 -5.67
CA VAL A 7 -1.36 2.32 -6.27
C VAL A 7 -2.86 2.55 -6.23
N GLY A 8 -3.29 3.54 -5.44
CA GLY A 8 -4.68 3.75 -5.07
C GLY A 8 -5.10 2.90 -3.85
N ALA A 9 -5.04 3.48 -2.66
CA ALA A 9 -5.48 2.92 -1.37
C ALA A 9 -6.91 3.37 -1.01
N GLY A 10 -7.75 3.51 -2.04
CA GLY A 10 -9.18 3.74 -1.94
C GLY A 10 -9.97 2.53 -1.40
N ARG A 11 -11.27 2.51 -1.66
CA ARG A 11 -12.13 1.38 -1.24
C ARG A 11 -11.66 0.04 -1.82
N MET A 12 -11.34 0.01 -3.12
CA MET A 12 -10.83 -1.20 -3.77
C MET A 12 -9.39 -1.51 -3.33
N GLY A 13 -8.55 -0.49 -3.11
CA GLY A 13 -7.22 -0.68 -2.55
C GLY A 13 -7.23 -1.42 -1.22
N LYS A 14 -8.20 -1.12 -0.34
CA LYS A 14 -8.40 -1.85 0.93
C LYS A 14 -8.78 -3.32 0.72
N VAL A 15 -9.66 -3.61 -0.22
CA VAL A 15 -10.05 -5.00 -0.56
C VAL A 15 -8.83 -5.79 -1.04
N HIS A 16 -8.00 -5.20 -1.91
CA HIS A 16 -6.76 -5.82 -2.35
C HIS A 16 -5.74 -5.97 -1.21
N TYR A 17 -5.58 -4.95 -0.36
CA TYR A 17 -4.74 -5.03 0.83
C TYR A 17 -5.13 -6.23 1.71
N ASP A 18 -6.43 -6.38 2.01
CA ASP A 18 -6.93 -7.50 2.84
C ASP A 18 -6.69 -8.85 2.18
N ALA A 19 -6.90 -8.95 0.86
CA ALA A 19 -6.62 -10.15 0.10
C ALA A 19 -5.13 -10.51 0.16
N TYR A 20 -4.22 -9.55 -0.08
CA TYR A 20 -2.77 -9.78 0.00
C TYR A 20 -2.34 -10.21 1.40
N LYS A 21 -2.94 -9.64 2.46
CA LYS A 21 -2.63 -10.00 3.85
C LYS A 21 -2.99 -11.46 4.19
N SER A 22 -3.90 -12.07 3.43
CA SER A 22 -4.30 -13.46 3.60
C SER A 22 -3.38 -14.46 2.89
N ILE A 23 -2.48 -13.99 2.01
CA ILE A 23 -1.59 -14.85 1.23
C ILE A 23 -0.28 -15.05 2.01
N PRO A 24 0.13 -16.31 2.28
CA PRO A 24 1.43 -16.58 2.89
C PRO A 24 2.59 -16.04 2.03
N ASP A 25 3.65 -15.57 2.70
CA ASP A 25 4.88 -15.06 2.05
C ASP A 25 4.66 -13.82 1.15
N VAL A 26 3.57 -13.07 1.36
CA VAL A 26 3.27 -11.78 0.71
C VAL A 26 3.15 -10.68 1.75
N LYS A 27 3.67 -9.49 1.47
CA LYS A 27 3.49 -8.31 2.33
C LYS A 27 3.28 -7.05 1.49
N VAL A 28 2.22 -6.31 1.78
CA VAL A 28 2.08 -4.92 1.31
C VAL A 28 3.04 -4.07 2.13
N VAL A 29 4.00 -3.43 1.47
CA VAL A 29 5.04 -2.63 2.13
C VAL A 29 4.89 -1.14 1.86
N ALA A 30 4.23 -0.78 0.76
CA ALA A 30 4.05 0.60 0.35
C ALA A 30 2.69 0.82 -0.32
N ALA A 31 2.19 2.05 -0.22
CA ALA A 31 1.01 2.50 -0.94
C ALA A 31 1.21 3.93 -1.47
N ALA A 32 0.87 4.16 -2.73
CA ALA A 32 0.79 5.49 -3.34
C ALA A 32 -0.68 5.90 -3.48
N ASP A 33 -1.05 7.06 -2.93
CA ASP A 33 -2.38 7.63 -3.09
C ASP A 33 -2.30 9.17 -3.03
N VAL A 34 -3.10 9.85 -3.87
CA VAL A 34 -3.18 11.32 -3.88
C VAL A 34 -3.80 11.86 -2.58
N ASP A 35 -4.58 11.04 -1.87
CA ASP A 35 -5.16 11.36 -0.56
C ASP A 35 -4.53 10.45 0.52
N ILE A 36 -3.28 10.78 0.90
CA ILE A 36 -2.51 10.02 1.89
C ILE A 36 -3.27 9.88 3.21
N GLU A 37 -3.93 10.92 3.68
CA GLU A 37 -4.58 10.91 5.00
C GLU A 37 -5.74 9.90 5.04
N ASN A 38 -6.58 9.87 4.00
CA ASN A 38 -7.64 8.88 3.91
C ASN A 38 -7.09 7.47 3.62
N ALA A 39 -6.03 7.35 2.84
CA ALA A 39 -5.34 6.07 2.60
C ALA A 39 -4.77 5.47 3.90
N ARG A 40 -4.04 6.28 4.70
CA ARG A 40 -3.48 5.90 6.00
C ARG A 40 -4.57 5.44 6.96
N LYS A 41 -5.64 6.23 7.10
CA LYS A 41 -6.80 5.86 7.94
C LYS A 41 -7.48 4.57 7.49
N ARG A 42 -7.55 4.35 6.17
CA ARG A 42 -8.27 3.20 5.60
C ARG A 42 -7.50 1.89 5.72
N LEU A 43 -6.20 1.89 5.42
CA LEU A 43 -5.38 0.69 5.60
C LEU A 43 -5.04 0.47 7.08
N ASN A 44 -4.83 1.55 7.84
CA ASN A 44 -4.49 1.54 9.26
C ASN A 44 -3.39 0.51 9.60
N ASP A 45 -2.32 0.55 8.82
CA ASP A 45 -1.17 -0.34 8.95
C ASP A 45 0.10 0.50 9.12
N PRO A 46 0.75 0.47 10.29
CA PRO A 46 1.98 1.22 10.53
C PRO A 46 3.19 0.69 9.76
N GLU A 47 3.11 -0.54 9.22
CA GLU A 47 4.19 -1.14 8.42
C GLU A 47 4.12 -0.74 6.94
N VAL A 48 3.03 -0.11 6.49
CA VAL A 48 2.88 0.38 5.13
C VAL A 48 3.39 1.82 5.04
N VAL A 49 4.39 2.04 4.18
CA VAL A 49 4.89 3.39 3.88
C VAL A 49 3.99 4.04 2.83
N PHE A 50 3.56 5.27 3.05
CA PHE A 50 2.67 5.98 2.13
C PHE A 50 3.41 7.08 1.38
N TYR A 51 3.13 7.15 0.08
CA TYR A 51 3.66 8.13 -0.85
C TYR A 51 2.50 8.87 -1.53
N ASP A 52 2.69 10.14 -1.87
CA ASP A 52 1.76 10.95 -2.66
C ASP A 52 2.01 10.80 -4.17
N ASN A 53 3.14 10.19 -4.53
CA ASN A 53 3.61 10.03 -5.88
C ASN A 53 4.12 8.60 -6.11
N VAL A 54 3.68 7.99 -7.21
CA VAL A 54 4.05 6.60 -7.57
C VAL A 54 5.50 6.47 -7.98
N ASP A 55 6.07 7.46 -8.67
CA ASP A 55 7.47 7.46 -9.09
C ASP A 55 8.39 7.47 -7.87
N LEU A 56 8.09 8.31 -6.87
CA LEU A 56 8.83 8.35 -5.60
C LEU A 56 8.73 7.02 -4.84
N MET A 57 7.56 6.37 -4.84
CA MET A 57 7.41 5.03 -4.26
C MET A 57 8.32 4.03 -4.97
N LEU A 58 8.31 4.01 -6.31
CA LEU A 58 9.14 3.09 -7.10
C LEU A 58 10.64 3.34 -6.92
N GLU A 59 11.08 4.60 -6.78
CA GLU A 59 12.47 4.94 -6.50
C GLU A 59 12.95 4.46 -5.12
N LYS A 60 12.07 4.47 -4.11
CA LYS A 60 12.42 4.10 -2.73
C LYS A 60 12.29 2.61 -2.45
N GLU A 61 11.41 1.90 -3.17
CA GLU A 61 11.03 0.53 -2.87
C GLU A 61 11.56 -0.53 -3.85
N ASN A 62 12.20 -0.11 -4.96
CA ASN A 62 12.92 -0.99 -5.90
C ASN A 62 14.23 -1.57 -5.33
#